data_AF-A0A9W4X057-F1
#
_entry.id   AF-A0A9W4X057-F1
#
_cell.length_a   1.000
_cell.length_b   1.000
_cell.length_c   1.000
_cell.angle_alpha   90.00
_cell.angle_beta   90.00
_cell.angle_gamma   90.00
#
_symmetry.space_group_name_H-M   'P 1'
#
loop_
_entity.id
_entity.type
_entity.pdbx_description
1 polymer ?
#
loop_
_entity_poly.entity_id
_entity_poly.type
_entity_poly.pdbx_seq_one_letter_code
_entity_poly.pdbx_strand_id
1 'polypeptide(L)'
;MNGNLVCLLLPNPSNKGYSLYFGVVISRDDKSLAKSANYAEIGINFMDPSIYTVALAEISKSDQISLENRFMVESTGVYLEAYYHILKIIQTMNPFTFPFEKYFAPNLQDQKRKNKQGFDVSDDKVDPPMYARAPGFRFDLSSICNDKQVRLNVADTGSYDFTARYINKYGKLDQTQAKALISALTREVALIEGPPGTGKTVVGIEIMKVLLAQQNSNTRLGPILTVCFTNHALDQFLEHLLDDNITTNLVRIGSRTKSEKVKPFNLEEICKNRKRKGNYL
;
A
#
# COMPACT_ATOMS: atom_id res chain seq x y z
N MET A 1 10.14 -7.81 -21.83
CA MET A 1 11.57 -7.77 -21.50
C MET A 1 11.68 -8.25 -20.05
N ASN A 2 11.52 -9.54 -19.78
CA ASN A 2 11.15 -9.98 -18.44
C ASN A 2 12.35 -9.92 -17.47
N GLY A 3 12.45 -8.85 -16.70
CA GLY A 3 13.55 -8.66 -15.76
C GLY A 3 13.30 -7.57 -14.73
N ASN A 4 14.24 -7.46 -13.79
CA ASN A 4 14.19 -6.44 -12.74
C ASN A 4 14.56 -5.07 -13.32
N LEU A 5 13.88 -4.02 -12.84
CA LEU A 5 14.24 -2.64 -13.14
C LEU A 5 15.58 -2.32 -12.48
N VAL A 6 16.50 -1.77 -13.27
CA VAL A 6 17.80 -1.28 -12.82
C VAL A 6 17.89 0.21 -13.10
N CYS A 7 18.45 0.95 -12.16
CA CYS A 7 18.87 2.33 -12.32
C CYS A 7 20.38 2.43 -12.16
N LEU A 8 21.06 2.96 -13.18
CA LEU A 8 22.47 3.30 -13.14
C LEU A 8 22.61 4.78 -12.82
N LEU A 9 23.35 5.09 -11.76
CA LEU A 9 23.69 6.43 -11.32
C LEU A 9 25.13 6.72 -11.73
N LEU A 10 25.29 7.63 -12.68
CA LEU A 10 26.60 8.08 -13.14
C LEU A 10 26.83 9.54 -12.74
N PRO A 11 28.03 9.91 -12.27
CA PRO A 11 28.37 11.31 -12.00
C PRO A 11 28.16 12.16 -13.26
N ASN A 12 27.41 13.26 -13.14
CA ASN A 12 27.24 14.17 -14.25
C ASN A 12 28.44 15.14 -14.29
N PRO A 13 29.24 15.18 -15.37
CA PRO A 13 30.37 16.10 -15.45
C PRO A 13 29.95 17.58 -15.52
N SER A 14 28.71 17.85 -15.92
CA SER A 14 28.18 19.21 -16.11
C SER A 14 27.57 19.81 -14.86
N ASN A 15 27.24 18.99 -13.86
CA ASN A 15 26.57 19.42 -12.63
C ASN A 15 26.99 18.49 -11.48
N LYS A 16 27.15 18.99 -10.24
CA LYS A 16 27.63 18.18 -9.08
C LYS A 16 26.67 17.04 -8.63
N GLY A 17 25.74 16.60 -9.47
CA GLY A 17 24.76 15.54 -9.20
C GLY A 17 24.98 14.29 -10.06
N TYR A 18 24.01 13.39 -10.02
CA TYR A 18 24.01 12.14 -10.79
C TYR A 18 23.04 12.21 -11.96
N SER A 19 23.43 11.63 -13.09
CA SER A 19 22.54 11.25 -14.18
C SER A 19 21.97 9.85 -13.91
N LEU A 20 20.67 9.69 -14.13
CA LEU A 20 19.92 8.46 -13.88
C LEU A 20 19.59 7.79 -15.20
N TYR A 21 19.97 6.51 -15.35
CA TYR A 21 19.67 5.71 -16.53
C TYR A 21 18.95 4.44 -16.15
N PHE A 22 17.76 4.24 -16.73
CA PHE A 22 16.92 3.09 -16.42
C PHE A 22 17.06 1.99 -17.47
N GLY A 23 17.08 0.75 -17.02
CA GLY A 23 17.14 -0.43 -17.86
C GLY A 23 16.52 -1.65 -17.19
N VAL A 24 16.53 -2.76 -17.89
CA VAL A 24 15.99 -4.03 -17.41
C VAL A 24 17.06 -5.11 -17.51
N VAL A 25 17.22 -5.91 -16.47
CA VAL A 25 18.13 -7.07 -16.50
C VAL A 25 17.62 -8.08 -17.51
N ILE A 26 18.43 -8.42 -18.51
CA ILE A 26 18.10 -9.41 -19.55
C ILE A 26 18.92 -10.70 -19.42
N SER A 27 20.08 -10.66 -18.77
CA SER A 27 20.88 -11.85 -18.49
C SER A 27 21.60 -11.73 -17.15
N ARG A 28 21.59 -12.84 -16.40
CA ARG A 28 22.29 -13.03 -15.14
C ARG A 28 22.73 -14.49 -15.07
N ASP A 29 24.04 -14.72 -14.93
CA ASP A 29 24.59 -16.06 -14.66
C ASP A 29 25.22 -16.08 -13.27
N ASP A 30 24.54 -16.72 -12.32
CA ASP A 30 24.98 -16.81 -10.92
C ASP A 30 26.37 -17.45 -10.79
N LYS A 31 26.73 -18.39 -11.69
CA LYS A 31 28.07 -18.99 -11.68
C LYS A 31 29.12 -17.96 -12.06
N SER A 32 28.86 -17.11 -13.04
CA SER A 32 29.81 -16.08 -13.46
C SER A 32 29.87 -14.90 -12.48
N LEU A 33 28.76 -14.57 -11.82
CA LEU A 33 28.75 -13.61 -10.72
C LEU A 33 29.57 -14.10 -9.52
N ALA A 34 29.61 -15.40 -9.26
CA ALA A 34 30.36 -16.00 -8.14
C ALA A 34 31.84 -16.30 -8.47
N LYS A 35 32.28 -16.19 -9.73
CA LYS A 35 33.65 -16.55 -10.14
C LYS A 35 34.72 -15.59 -9.63
N SER A 36 34.38 -14.33 -9.36
CA SER A 36 35.33 -13.31 -8.93
C SER A 36 34.77 -12.49 -7.78
N ALA A 37 35.61 -12.20 -6.79
CA ALA A 37 35.24 -11.31 -5.69
C ALA A 37 35.18 -9.83 -6.12
N ASN A 38 35.82 -9.48 -7.24
CA ASN A 38 36.04 -8.10 -7.67
C ASN A 38 35.26 -7.71 -8.93
N TYR A 39 34.73 -8.70 -9.67
CA TYR A 39 34.07 -8.47 -10.96
C TYR A 39 32.82 -9.30 -11.09
N ALA A 40 31.78 -8.69 -11.66
CA ALA A 40 30.50 -9.32 -11.91
C ALA A 40 29.95 -8.80 -13.24
N GLU A 41 29.33 -9.68 -14.03
CA GLU A 41 28.77 -9.34 -15.34
C GLU A 41 27.26 -9.57 -15.35
N ILE A 42 26.51 -8.55 -15.81
CA ILE A 42 25.05 -8.58 -15.93
C ILE A 42 24.69 -7.93 -17.26
N GLY A 43 23.83 -8.58 -18.05
CA GLY A 43 23.28 -7.98 -19.25
C GLY A 43 22.10 -7.07 -18.92
N ILE A 44 22.19 -5.81 -19.33
CA ILE A 44 21.14 -4.80 -19.12
C ILE A 44 20.68 -4.29 -20.48
N ASN A 45 19.37 -4.24 -20.68
CA ASN A 45 18.77 -3.51 -21.79
C ASN A 45 18.26 -2.16 -21.30
N PHE A 46 18.92 -1.08 -21.71
CA PHE A 46 18.54 0.27 -21.30
C PHE A 46 17.32 0.78 -22.09
N MET A 47 16.48 1.57 -21.41
CA MET A 47 15.29 2.17 -22.02
C MET A 47 15.65 3.37 -22.88
N ASP A 48 16.71 4.10 -22.51
CA ASP A 48 17.18 5.28 -23.21
C ASP A 48 18.46 4.97 -23.99
N PRO A 49 18.47 5.08 -25.33
CA PRO A 49 19.66 4.90 -26.16
C PRO A 49 20.79 5.90 -25.88
N SER A 50 20.51 7.04 -25.24
CA SER A 50 21.53 8.06 -24.92
C SER A 50 22.69 7.50 -24.08
N ILE A 51 22.44 6.44 -23.32
CA ILE A 51 23.47 5.78 -22.52
C ILE A 51 24.56 5.13 -23.36
N TYR A 52 24.27 4.73 -24.61
CA TYR A 52 25.30 4.13 -25.48
C TYR A 52 26.41 5.13 -25.77
N THR A 53 26.07 6.41 -25.94
CA THR A 53 27.07 7.48 -26.13
C THR A 53 27.92 7.68 -24.87
N VAL A 54 27.29 7.61 -23.69
CA VAL A 54 28.01 7.68 -22.40
C VAL A 54 28.93 6.48 -22.23
N ALA A 55 28.45 5.26 -22.49
CA ALA A 55 29.23 4.04 -22.42
C ALA A 55 30.42 4.04 -23.39
N LEU A 56 30.25 4.54 -24.62
CA LEU A 56 31.33 4.70 -25.58
C LEU A 56 32.38 5.71 -25.12
N ALA A 57 31.94 6.84 -24.55
CA ALA A 57 32.85 7.85 -23.99
C ALA A 57 33.64 7.32 -22.78
N GLU A 58 33.04 6.43 -21.99
CA GLU A 58 33.66 5.75 -20.86
C GLU A 58 34.71 4.71 -21.31
N ILE A 59 34.37 3.86 -22.27
CA ILE A 59 35.29 2.88 -22.86
C ILE A 59 36.53 3.58 -23.45
N SER A 60 36.32 4.75 -24.07
CA SER A 60 37.40 5.56 -24.66
C SER A 60 38.34 6.20 -23.63
N LYS A 61 37.98 6.21 -22.34
CA LYS A 61 38.72 6.88 -21.25
C LYS A 61 39.16 5.90 -20.15
N SER A 62 39.19 4.59 -20.43
CA SER A 62 39.36 3.51 -19.44
C SER A 62 40.65 3.60 -18.61
N ASP A 63 41.66 4.34 -19.07
CA ASP A 63 42.97 4.41 -18.42
C ASP A 63 43.11 5.57 -17.41
N GLN A 64 42.11 6.46 -17.26
CA GLN A 64 42.27 7.69 -16.46
C GLN A 64 41.12 8.04 -15.49
N ILE A 65 39.99 7.34 -15.51
CA ILE A 65 38.84 7.72 -14.68
C ILE A 65 38.80 6.90 -13.39
N SER A 66 38.79 7.57 -12.23
CA SER A 66 38.43 6.90 -10.98
C SER A 66 37.00 6.39 -11.08
N LEU A 67 36.79 5.09 -10.87
CA LEU A 67 35.47 4.45 -10.83
C LEU A 67 34.66 4.86 -9.58
N GLU A 68 35.18 5.81 -8.79
CA GLU A 68 34.59 6.27 -7.56
C GLU A 68 33.24 6.94 -7.84
N ASN A 69 32.26 6.63 -6.99
CA ASN A 69 30.91 7.18 -7.03
C ASN A 69 30.06 6.77 -8.24
N ARG A 70 30.09 5.50 -8.66
CA ARG A 70 29.10 4.93 -9.59
C ARG A 70 28.25 3.92 -8.85
N PHE A 71 26.93 4.00 -9.04
CA PHE A 71 26.01 3.10 -8.35
C PHE A 71 25.07 2.45 -9.33
N MET A 72 24.80 1.18 -9.10
CA MET A 72 23.72 0.46 -9.75
C MET A 72 22.73 0.06 -8.66
N VAL A 73 21.47 0.46 -8.84
CA VAL A 73 20.38 0.12 -7.93
C VAL A 73 19.42 -0.78 -8.69
N GLU A 74 19.16 -1.96 -8.17
CA GLU A 74 18.22 -2.93 -8.74
C GLU A 74 17.01 -3.08 -7.83
N SER A 75 15.82 -3.02 -8.41
CA SER A 75 14.59 -3.41 -7.72
C SER A 75 14.53 -4.94 -7.65
N THR A 76 14.85 -5.52 -6.49
CA THR A 76 14.79 -6.97 -6.29
C THR A 76 13.36 -7.44 -5.99
N GLY A 77 13.03 -8.65 -6.46
CA GLY A 77 11.79 -9.34 -6.08
C GLY A 77 10.52 -8.97 -6.86
N VAL A 78 10.58 -8.02 -7.82
CA VAL A 78 9.42 -7.66 -8.65
C VAL A 78 9.86 -7.29 -10.08
N TYR A 79 9.27 -7.94 -11.09
CA TYR A 79 9.49 -7.65 -12.50
C TYR A 79 8.89 -6.31 -12.91
N LEU A 80 9.62 -5.53 -13.73
CA LEU A 80 9.14 -4.24 -14.23
C LEU A 80 7.77 -4.36 -14.91
N GLU A 81 7.57 -5.37 -15.74
CA GLU A 81 6.31 -5.60 -16.46
C GLU A 81 5.09 -5.68 -15.54
N ALA A 82 5.26 -6.13 -14.29
CA ALA A 82 4.15 -6.24 -13.35
C ALA A 82 3.58 -4.88 -12.92
N TYR A 83 4.40 -3.82 -12.98
CA TYR A 83 4.01 -2.48 -12.54
C TYR A 83 4.23 -1.39 -13.61
N TYR A 84 4.78 -1.74 -14.78
CA TYR A 84 5.07 -0.79 -15.86
C TYR A 84 3.86 0.08 -16.22
N HIS A 85 2.69 -0.54 -16.41
CA HIS A 85 1.48 0.20 -16.74
C HIS A 85 1.02 1.12 -15.60
N ILE A 86 1.19 0.69 -14.34
CA ILE A 86 0.88 1.51 -13.17
C ILE A 86 1.79 2.74 -13.12
N LEU A 87 3.10 2.56 -13.28
CA LEU A 87 4.07 3.66 -13.31
C LEU A 87 3.78 4.64 -14.45
N LYS A 88 3.44 4.13 -15.64
CA LYS A 88 3.09 4.96 -16.80
C LYS A 88 1.85 5.80 -16.53
N ILE A 89 0.84 5.23 -15.89
CA ILE A 89 -0.37 5.97 -15.48
C ILE A 89 0.00 7.07 -14.48
N ILE A 90 0.79 6.75 -13.46
CA ILE A 90 1.25 7.73 -12.45
C ILE A 90 1.98 8.90 -13.13
N GLN A 91 2.82 8.65 -14.12
CA GLN A 91 3.52 9.70 -14.88
C GLN A 91 2.58 10.63 -15.67
N THR A 92 1.40 10.14 -16.04
CA THR A 92 0.39 10.91 -16.80
C THR A 92 -0.72 11.50 -15.93
N MET A 93 -0.78 11.13 -14.65
CA MET A 93 -1.81 11.64 -13.72
C MET A 93 -1.60 13.14 -13.47
N ASN A 94 -2.70 13.86 -13.29
CA ASN A 94 -2.64 15.26 -12.86
C ASN A 94 -2.11 15.30 -11.42
N PRO A 95 -0.97 15.97 -11.15
CA PRO A 95 -0.37 16.04 -9.82
C PRO A 95 -1.35 16.54 -8.75
N PHE A 96 -2.21 17.51 -9.08
CA PHE A 96 -3.19 18.09 -8.14
C PHE A 96 -4.30 17.13 -7.72
N THR A 97 -4.44 16.00 -8.42
CA THR A 97 -5.43 14.96 -8.12
C THR A 97 -4.82 13.68 -7.57
N PHE A 98 -3.50 13.66 -7.35
CA PHE A 98 -2.81 12.47 -6.89
C PHE A 98 -3.26 12.13 -5.47
N PRO A 99 -3.92 10.96 -5.25
CA PRO A 99 -4.40 10.60 -3.93
C PRO A 99 -3.24 10.48 -2.94
N PHE A 100 -3.42 11.03 -1.74
CA PHE A 100 -2.44 10.91 -0.65
C PHE A 100 -1.03 11.48 -0.98
N GLU A 101 -0.93 12.41 -1.93
CA GLU A 101 0.34 13.03 -2.38
C GLU A 101 1.22 13.50 -1.20
N LYS A 102 0.62 14.22 -0.25
CA LYS A 102 1.30 14.72 0.96
C LYS A 102 1.97 13.63 1.81
N TYR A 103 1.54 12.37 1.68
CA TYR A 103 2.08 11.24 2.44
C TYR A 103 3.03 10.38 1.58
N PHE A 104 2.67 10.07 0.33
CA PHE A 104 3.44 9.14 -0.51
C PHE A 104 4.47 9.82 -1.43
N ALA A 105 4.30 11.11 -1.72
CA ALA A 105 5.20 11.89 -2.56
C ALA A 105 5.45 13.29 -1.97
N PRO A 106 5.90 13.42 -0.71
CA PRO A 106 6.08 14.72 -0.08
C PRO A 106 7.18 15.53 -0.79
N ASN A 107 6.92 16.81 -1.03
CA ASN A 107 7.94 17.72 -1.56
C ASN A 107 9.04 17.95 -0.50
N LEU A 108 10.21 17.35 -0.73
CA LEU A 108 11.35 17.40 0.18
C LEU A 108 11.91 18.83 0.39
N GLN A 109 11.71 19.74 -0.56
CA GLN A 109 12.13 21.13 -0.40
C GLN A 109 11.25 21.88 0.60
N ASP A 110 9.95 21.61 0.58
CA ASP A 110 8.99 22.19 1.52
C ASP A 110 9.17 21.62 2.94
N GLN A 111 9.55 20.34 3.06
CA GLN A 111 9.88 19.76 4.36
C GLN A 111 11.14 20.37 4.98
N LYS A 112 12.20 20.65 4.19
CA LYS A 112 13.40 21.35 4.70
C LYS A 112 13.11 22.77 5.19
N ARG A 113 12.14 23.46 4.59
CA ARG A 113 11.67 24.78 5.05
C ARG A 113 10.88 24.68 6.35
N LYS A 114 10.01 23.67 6.50
CA LYS A 114 9.24 23.42 7.72
C LYS A 114 10.10 22.95 8.90
N ASN A 115 11.11 22.10 8.64
CA ASN A 115 12.01 21.60 9.69
C ASN A 115 12.93 22.69 10.26
N LYS A 116 13.25 23.75 9.49
CA LYS A 116 13.96 24.92 10.02
C LYS A 116 13.14 25.74 11.04
N GLN A 117 11.82 25.55 11.09
CA GLN A 117 10.93 26.16 12.09
C GLN A 117 10.58 25.20 13.25
N GLY A 118 11.29 24.08 13.40
CA GLY A 118 11.16 23.21 14.58
C GLY A 118 9.92 22.32 14.62
N PHE A 119 9.25 22.09 13.49
CA PHE A 119 8.14 21.14 13.43
C PHE A 119 8.64 19.75 13.05
N ASP A 120 8.91 18.91 14.05
CA ASP A 120 9.14 17.48 13.85
C ASP A 120 7.98 16.86 13.04
N VAL A 121 8.33 16.02 12.07
CA VAL A 121 7.37 15.17 11.35
C VAL A 121 7.08 13.98 12.27
N SER A 122 6.33 14.21 13.35
CA SER A 122 5.80 13.12 14.17
C SER A 122 4.66 12.41 13.43
N ASP A 123 4.46 11.14 13.78
CA ASP A 123 3.38 10.24 13.30
C ASP A 123 1.95 10.79 13.54
N ASP A 124 1.82 11.97 14.14
CA ASP A 124 0.55 12.62 14.48
C ASP A 124 -0.03 13.51 13.36
N LYS A 125 0.65 13.65 12.22
CA LYS A 125 0.26 14.56 11.11
C LYS A 125 -0.51 13.89 9.97
N VAL A 126 -1.22 12.79 10.24
CA VAL A 126 -2.14 12.22 9.26
C VAL A 126 -3.54 12.77 9.51
N ASP A 127 -4.07 13.51 8.53
CA ASP A 127 -5.41 14.08 8.62
C ASP A 127 -6.47 12.97 8.71
N PRO A 128 -7.63 13.25 9.32
CA PRO A 128 -8.75 12.35 9.28
C PRO A 128 -9.28 12.08 7.86
N PRO A 129 -9.89 10.91 7.61
CA PRO A 129 -10.55 10.61 6.35
C PRO A 129 -11.57 11.68 5.98
N MET A 130 -11.67 12.02 4.68
CA MET A 130 -12.56 13.09 4.19
C MET A 130 -14.00 12.99 4.71
N TYR A 131 -14.56 11.77 4.76
CA TYR A 131 -15.93 11.54 5.24
C TYR A 131 -16.10 11.76 6.76
N ALA A 132 -15.01 11.78 7.52
CA ALA A 132 -14.99 11.92 8.98
C ALA A 132 -14.60 13.33 9.45
N ARG A 133 -14.38 14.28 8.53
CA ARG A 133 -13.99 15.67 8.85
C ARG A 133 -15.14 16.59 9.22
N ALA A 134 -16.39 16.17 8.99
CA ALA A 134 -17.54 16.98 9.32
C ALA A 134 -17.55 17.32 10.83
N PRO A 135 -17.86 18.56 11.23
CA PRO A 135 -17.93 18.93 12.64
C PRO A 135 -18.87 18.02 13.42
N GLY A 136 -18.40 17.49 14.55
CA GLY A 136 -19.18 16.59 15.39
C GLY A 136 -19.32 15.16 14.87
N PHE A 137 -18.61 14.78 13.79
CA PHE A 137 -18.58 13.41 13.31
C PHE A 137 -18.09 12.43 14.40
N ARG A 138 -18.84 11.34 14.59
CA ARG A 138 -18.52 10.30 15.57
C ARG A 138 -18.83 8.93 14.99
N PHE A 139 -17.92 7.97 15.20
CA PHE A 139 -18.25 6.56 15.01
C PHE A 139 -18.95 6.03 16.25
N ASP A 140 -20.02 5.26 16.04
CA ASP A 140 -20.59 4.40 17.06
C ASP A 140 -19.82 3.08 17.10
N LEU A 141 -19.31 2.71 18.27
CA LEU A 141 -18.51 1.50 18.50
C LEU A 141 -19.28 0.41 19.26
N SER A 142 -20.59 0.54 19.43
CA SER A 142 -21.41 -0.46 20.14
C SER A 142 -21.28 -1.87 19.56
N SER A 143 -21.15 -1.99 18.23
CA SER A 143 -20.99 -3.25 17.51
C SER A 143 -19.75 -4.06 17.91
N ILE A 144 -18.75 -3.42 18.51
CA ILE A 144 -17.49 -4.06 18.93
C ILE A 144 -17.29 -4.03 20.46
N CYS A 145 -18.24 -3.45 21.21
CA CYS A 145 -18.15 -3.23 22.66
C CYS A 145 -19.35 -3.84 23.42
N ASN A 146 -19.87 -4.98 22.97
CA ASN A 146 -21.00 -5.68 23.61
C ASN A 146 -22.19 -4.74 23.91
N ASP A 147 -22.59 -3.95 22.91
CA ASP A 147 -23.70 -2.98 22.96
C ASP A 147 -23.57 -1.86 23.99
N LYS A 148 -22.39 -1.68 24.59
CA LYS A 148 -22.10 -0.46 25.37
C LYS A 148 -22.05 0.73 24.43
N GLN A 149 -22.77 1.80 24.77
CA GLN A 149 -22.76 3.03 23.98
C GLN A 149 -21.40 3.73 24.11
N VAL A 150 -20.53 3.44 23.16
CA VAL A 150 -19.20 4.04 23.04
C VAL A 150 -19.15 4.77 21.71
N ARG A 151 -18.68 6.01 21.73
CA ARG A 151 -18.51 6.81 20.53
C ARG A 151 -17.08 7.29 20.43
N LEU A 152 -16.52 7.21 19.22
CA LEU A 152 -15.21 7.76 18.89
C LEU A 152 -15.42 9.08 18.16
N ASN A 153 -15.00 10.18 18.78
CA ASN A 153 -14.98 11.49 18.14
C ASN A 153 -13.65 11.65 17.40
N VAL A 154 -13.72 11.69 16.06
CA VAL A 154 -12.52 11.72 15.22
C VAL A 154 -11.73 13.02 15.38
N ALA A 155 -12.39 14.14 15.71
CA ALA A 155 -11.70 15.41 15.92
C ALA A 155 -11.05 15.55 17.31
N ASP A 156 -11.38 14.67 18.27
CA ASP A 156 -10.90 14.75 19.66
C ASP A 156 -9.78 13.75 19.91
N THR A 157 -8.57 14.11 19.46
CA THR A 157 -7.37 13.25 19.61
C THR A 157 -7.03 12.95 21.07
N GLY A 158 -7.40 13.84 22.00
CA GLY A 158 -7.19 13.65 23.43
C GLY A 158 -8.00 12.50 24.02
N SER A 159 -9.12 12.13 23.39
CA SER A 159 -9.97 11.04 23.88
C SER A 159 -9.50 9.65 23.46
N TYR A 160 -8.54 9.54 22.52
CA TYR A 160 -8.23 8.26 21.86
C TYR A 160 -7.72 7.19 22.82
N ASP A 161 -6.81 7.52 23.75
CA ASP A 161 -6.29 6.52 24.70
C ASP A 161 -7.37 6.04 25.67
N PHE A 162 -8.28 6.93 26.09
CA PHE A 162 -9.44 6.56 26.89
C PHE A 162 -10.38 5.63 26.12
N THR A 163 -10.71 5.96 24.87
CA THR A 163 -11.52 5.10 24.00
C THR A 163 -10.85 3.74 23.79
N ALA A 164 -9.54 3.68 23.59
CA ALA A 164 -8.80 2.43 23.44
C ALA A 164 -8.91 1.53 24.68
N ARG A 165 -8.73 2.10 25.88
CA ARG A 165 -8.92 1.36 27.15
C ARG A 165 -10.35 0.86 27.31
N TYR A 166 -11.33 1.65 26.87
CA TYR A 166 -12.73 1.26 26.94
C TYR A 166 -13.04 0.10 25.99
N ILE A 167 -12.57 0.16 24.74
CA ILE A 167 -12.66 -0.96 23.78
C ILE A 167 -11.99 -2.21 24.35
N ASN A 168 -10.81 -2.05 24.98
CA ASN A 168 -10.13 -3.19 25.60
C ASN A 168 -10.91 -3.81 26.75
N LYS A 169 -11.60 -3.00 27.56
CA LYS A 169 -12.37 -3.48 28.71
C LYS A 169 -13.67 -4.19 28.32
N TYR A 170 -14.34 -3.74 27.25
CA TYR A 170 -15.68 -4.20 26.89
C TYR A 170 -15.78 -4.92 25.55
N GLY A 171 -14.72 -4.89 24.74
CA GLY A 171 -14.62 -5.56 23.44
C GLY A 171 -13.65 -6.73 23.46
N LYS A 172 -13.30 -7.21 22.27
CA LYS A 172 -12.39 -8.36 22.08
C LYS A 172 -10.92 -7.99 21.93
N LEU A 173 -10.64 -6.72 21.64
CA LEU A 173 -9.29 -6.27 21.28
C LEU A 173 -8.44 -5.99 22.53
N ASP A 174 -7.17 -6.35 22.49
CA ASP A 174 -6.22 -5.83 23.48
C ASP A 174 -6.01 -4.31 23.32
N GLN A 175 -5.32 -3.66 24.26
CA GLN A 175 -5.11 -2.21 24.22
C GLN A 175 -4.33 -1.75 22.97
N THR A 176 -3.36 -2.53 22.49
CA THR A 176 -2.56 -2.18 21.31
C THR A 176 -3.37 -2.34 20.03
N GLN A 177 -4.18 -3.39 19.94
CA GLN A 177 -5.13 -3.64 18.86
C GLN A 177 -6.24 -2.58 18.83
N ALA A 178 -6.74 -2.16 19.99
CA ALA A 178 -7.72 -1.08 20.10
C ALA A 178 -7.15 0.26 19.62
N LYS A 179 -5.88 0.56 19.94
CA LYS A 179 -5.17 1.72 19.39
C LYS A 179 -5.01 1.62 17.86
N ALA A 180 -4.69 0.45 17.34
CA ALA A 180 -4.59 0.21 15.91
C ALA A 180 -5.94 0.43 15.19
N LEU A 181 -7.05 -0.04 15.78
CA LEU A 181 -8.40 0.20 15.27
C LEU A 181 -8.74 1.70 15.26
N ILE A 182 -8.47 2.42 16.35
CA ILE A 182 -8.70 3.88 16.40
C ILE A 182 -7.85 4.59 15.35
N SER A 183 -6.58 4.23 15.21
CA SER A 183 -5.69 4.78 14.18
C SER A 183 -6.27 4.59 12.77
N ALA A 184 -6.75 3.39 12.44
CA ALA A 184 -7.37 3.11 11.14
C ALA A 184 -8.67 3.89 10.88
N LEU A 185 -9.47 4.15 11.92
CA LEU A 185 -10.72 4.91 11.78
C LEU A 185 -10.50 6.43 11.72
N THR A 186 -9.38 6.93 12.24
CA THR A 186 -9.14 8.37 12.46
C THR A 186 -8.08 8.97 11.55
N ARG A 187 -7.39 8.17 10.74
CA ARG A 187 -6.32 8.63 9.83
C ARG A 187 -6.63 8.25 8.39
N GLU A 188 -6.36 9.14 7.45
CA GLU A 188 -6.43 8.86 6.00
C GLU A 188 -5.54 7.67 5.58
N VAL A 189 -4.40 7.53 6.25
CA VAL A 189 -3.45 6.43 6.06
C VAL A 189 -3.01 5.94 7.43
N ALA A 190 -3.21 4.65 7.70
CA ALA A 190 -2.77 4.01 8.93
C ALA A 190 -1.89 2.79 8.60
N LEU A 191 -0.71 2.72 9.21
CA LEU A 191 0.15 1.55 9.17
C LEU A 191 -0.07 0.75 10.45
N ILE A 192 -0.60 -0.47 10.31
CA ILE A 192 -0.77 -1.40 11.42
C ILE A 192 0.27 -2.51 11.29
N GLU A 193 1.29 -2.44 12.13
CA GLU A 193 2.32 -3.46 12.21
C GLU A 193 2.00 -4.45 13.32
N GLY A 194 2.30 -5.72 13.09
CA GLY A 194 2.17 -6.75 14.11
C GLY A 194 2.96 -8.00 13.71
N PRO A 195 3.70 -8.63 14.63
CA PRO A 195 4.33 -9.92 14.42
C PRO A 195 3.34 -11.01 13.94
N PRO A 196 3.82 -12.17 13.45
CA PRO A 196 2.97 -13.32 13.18
C PRO A 196 2.12 -13.70 14.42
N GLY A 197 0.83 -13.96 14.22
CA GLY A 197 -0.08 -14.36 15.30
C GLY A 197 -0.67 -13.24 16.16
N THR A 198 -0.32 -11.97 15.97
CA THR A 198 -0.82 -10.86 16.83
C THR A 198 -2.21 -10.32 16.50
N GLY A 199 -3.03 -11.10 15.78
CA GLY A 199 -4.43 -10.74 15.54
C GLY A 199 -4.67 -9.62 14.53
N LYS A 200 -3.75 -9.36 13.58
CA LYS A 200 -3.97 -8.37 12.49
C LYS A 200 -5.29 -8.59 11.75
N THR A 201 -5.63 -9.85 11.45
CA THR A 201 -6.92 -10.23 10.86
C THR A 201 -8.08 -9.80 11.78
N VAL A 202 -7.99 -10.07 13.07
CA VAL A 202 -9.02 -9.68 14.05
C VAL A 202 -9.23 -8.16 14.04
N VAL A 203 -8.15 -7.38 14.08
CA VAL A 203 -8.24 -5.91 13.97
C VAL A 203 -8.93 -5.47 12.68
N GLY A 204 -8.57 -6.07 11.54
CA GLY A 204 -9.22 -5.79 10.26
C GLY A 204 -10.71 -6.12 10.23
N ILE A 205 -11.11 -7.23 10.86
CA ILE A 205 -12.52 -7.62 11.01
C ILE A 205 -13.28 -6.62 11.89
N GLU A 206 -12.72 -6.21 13.02
CA GLU A 206 -13.35 -5.21 13.91
C GLU A 206 -13.43 -3.83 13.26
N ILE A 207 -12.46 -3.43 12.42
CA ILE A 207 -12.57 -2.22 11.58
C ILE A 207 -13.77 -2.33 10.64
N MET A 208 -13.93 -3.46 9.94
CA MET A 208 -15.08 -3.67 9.04
C MET A 208 -16.40 -3.66 9.81
N LYS A 209 -16.46 -4.23 11.01
CA LYS A 209 -17.66 -4.17 11.88
C LYS A 209 -18.07 -2.74 12.19
N VAL A 210 -17.11 -1.85 12.49
CA VAL A 210 -17.42 -0.44 12.76
C VAL A 210 -17.88 0.26 11.48
N LEU A 211 -17.12 0.13 10.38
CA LEU A 211 -17.40 0.83 9.12
C LEU A 211 -18.73 0.41 8.49
N LEU A 212 -19.10 -0.87 8.58
CA LEU A 212 -20.32 -1.42 7.99
C LEU A 212 -21.50 -1.50 8.96
N ALA A 213 -21.34 -1.07 10.21
CA ALA A 213 -22.43 -1.06 11.19
C ALA A 213 -23.58 -0.16 10.74
N GLN A 214 -24.82 -0.62 10.98
CA GLN A 214 -26.04 0.14 10.67
C GLN A 214 -26.06 1.51 11.38
N GLN A 215 -25.54 1.58 12.60
CA GLN A 215 -25.40 2.80 13.40
C GLN A 215 -24.50 3.85 12.73
N ASN A 216 -23.59 3.40 11.87
CA ASN A 216 -22.66 4.24 11.11
C ASN A 216 -23.08 4.41 9.63
N SER A 217 -24.27 3.95 9.23
CA SER A 217 -24.75 4.03 7.83
C SER A 217 -24.85 5.46 7.27
N ASN A 218 -25.02 6.46 8.13
CA ASN A 218 -25.04 7.88 7.76
C ASN A 218 -23.73 8.38 7.14
N THR A 219 -22.63 7.66 7.37
CA THR A 219 -21.32 7.96 6.74
C THR A 219 -21.35 7.77 5.23
N ARG A 220 -22.32 7.02 4.68
CA ARG A 220 -22.48 6.68 3.26
C ARG A 220 -21.15 6.22 2.64
N LEU A 221 -20.44 5.36 3.36
CA LEU A 221 -19.19 4.79 2.86
C LEU A 221 -19.43 4.06 1.54
N GLY A 222 -18.56 4.33 0.56
CA GLY A 222 -18.57 3.66 -0.73
C GLY A 222 -18.17 2.18 -0.61
N PRO A 223 -18.07 1.46 -1.74
CA PRO A 223 -17.55 0.09 -1.68
C PRO A 223 -16.16 0.08 -1.03
N ILE A 224 -15.99 -0.76 -0.01
CA ILE A 224 -14.70 -0.92 0.66
C ILE A 224 -13.88 -1.95 -0.13
N LEU A 225 -12.76 -1.51 -0.70
CA LEU A 225 -11.86 -2.38 -1.43
C LEU A 225 -10.87 -3.04 -0.46
N THR A 226 -10.92 -4.38 -0.39
CA THR A 226 -9.95 -5.17 0.38
C THR A 226 -8.97 -5.85 -0.57
N VAL A 227 -7.67 -5.67 -0.34
CA VAL A 227 -6.60 -6.25 -1.16
C VAL A 227 -5.67 -7.06 -0.28
N CYS A 228 -5.30 -8.26 -0.72
CA CYS A 228 -4.28 -9.09 -0.08
C CYS A 228 -3.31 -9.65 -1.12
N PHE A 229 -2.09 -9.96 -0.71
CA PHE A 229 -1.06 -10.51 -1.59
C PHE A 229 -1.41 -11.92 -2.10
N THR A 230 -2.06 -12.75 -1.28
CA THR A 230 -2.41 -14.12 -1.65
C THR A 230 -3.93 -14.33 -1.66
N ASN A 231 -4.40 -15.20 -2.54
CA ASN A 231 -5.80 -15.60 -2.58
C ASN A 231 -6.24 -16.24 -1.25
N HIS A 232 -5.38 -17.04 -0.62
CA HIS A 232 -5.70 -17.71 0.64
C HIS A 232 -5.98 -16.71 1.77
N ALA A 233 -5.13 -15.70 1.93
CA ALA A 233 -5.33 -14.66 2.95
C ALA A 233 -6.60 -13.85 2.70
N LEU A 234 -6.88 -13.52 1.43
CA LEU A 234 -8.11 -12.82 1.07
C LEU A 234 -9.35 -13.66 1.36
N ASP A 235 -9.36 -14.91 0.91
CA ASP A 235 -10.51 -15.79 1.08
C ASP A 235 -10.79 -16.04 2.59
N GLN A 236 -9.75 -16.26 3.40
CA GLN A 236 -9.90 -16.39 4.85
C GLN A 236 -10.47 -15.12 5.50
N PHE A 237 -9.99 -13.94 5.09
CA PHE A 237 -10.53 -12.67 5.60
C PHE A 237 -12.03 -12.52 5.25
N LEU A 238 -12.42 -12.86 4.03
CA LEU A 238 -13.81 -12.79 3.58
C LEU A 238 -14.70 -13.83 4.26
N GLU A 239 -14.20 -15.04 4.52
CA GLU A 239 -14.91 -16.05 5.33
C GLU A 239 -15.24 -15.51 6.71
N HIS A 240 -14.28 -14.86 7.38
CA HIS A 240 -14.54 -14.24 8.68
C HIS A 240 -15.63 -13.16 8.61
N LEU A 241 -15.67 -12.35 7.54
CA LEU A 241 -16.73 -11.35 7.36
C LEU A 241 -18.12 -11.99 7.21
N LEU A 242 -18.20 -13.12 6.50
CA LEU A 242 -19.44 -13.86 6.30
C LEU A 242 -19.87 -14.60 7.58
N ASP A 243 -18.93 -15.26 8.27
CA ASP A 243 -19.19 -16.05 9.47
C ASP A 243 -19.65 -15.19 10.65
N ASP A 244 -19.08 -13.98 10.79
CA ASP A 244 -19.52 -12.99 11.79
C ASP A 244 -20.77 -12.22 11.35
N ASN A 245 -21.37 -12.55 10.20
CA ASN A 245 -22.55 -11.88 9.61
C ASN A 245 -22.38 -10.36 9.47
N ILE A 246 -21.16 -9.90 9.17
CA ILE A 246 -20.84 -8.47 9.06
C ILE A 246 -21.43 -7.90 7.77
N THR A 247 -21.37 -8.67 6.68
CA THR A 247 -21.95 -8.28 5.41
C THR A 247 -22.28 -9.49 4.56
N THR A 248 -23.35 -9.39 3.77
CA THR A 248 -23.67 -10.30 2.66
C THR A 248 -23.55 -9.61 1.30
N ASN A 249 -23.27 -8.30 1.28
CA ASN A 249 -23.07 -7.53 0.06
C ASN A 249 -21.57 -7.52 -0.30
N LEU A 250 -21.09 -8.65 -0.79
CA LEU A 250 -19.69 -8.91 -1.10
C LEU A 250 -19.52 -9.26 -2.58
N VAL A 251 -18.44 -8.78 -3.19
CA VAL A 251 -17.97 -9.22 -4.52
C VAL A 251 -16.49 -9.54 -4.44
N ARG A 252 -16.14 -10.79 -4.76
CA ARG A 252 -14.77 -11.27 -4.86
C ARG A 252 -14.29 -11.22 -6.31
N ILE A 253 -13.27 -10.41 -6.58
CA ILE A 253 -12.65 -10.28 -7.91
C ILE A 253 -11.35 -11.06 -7.95
N GLY A 254 -11.18 -11.92 -8.97
CA GLY A 254 -10.00 -12.77 -9.16
C GLY A 254 -10.37 -14.25 -9.23
N SER A 255 -9.47 -15.05 -9.80
CA SER A 255 -9.70 -16.49 -9.98
C SER A 255 -9.20 -17.32 -8.78
N ARG A 256 -9.55 -18.60 -8.77
CA ARG A 256 -8.99 -19.63 -7.87
C ARG A 256 -9.30 -19.46 -6.38
N THR A 257 -10.52 -19.05 -6.04
CA THR A 257 -11.01 -19.27 -4.67
C THR A 257 -11.16 -20.77 -4.40
N LYS A 258 -10.70 -21.22 -3.23
CA LYS A 258 -10.92 -22.59 -2.74
C LYS A 258 -12.00 -22.66 -1.65
N SER A 259 -12.48 -21.51 -1.21
CA SER A 259 -13.51 -21.40 -0.19
C SER A 259 -14.89 -21.60 -0.81
N GLU A 260 -15.60 -22.65 -0.39
CA GLU A 260 -16.99 -22.87 -0.83
C GLU A 260 -17.94 -21.81 -0.26
N LYS A 261 -17.60 -21.14 0.85
CA LYS A 261 -18.38 -20.02 1.41
C LYS A 261 -18.23 -18.74 0.58
N VAL A 262 -17.03 -18.45 0.08
CA VAL A 262 -16.73 -17.22 -0.69
C VAL A 262 -17.05 -17.38 -2.17
N LYS A 263 -16.98 -18.61 -2.71
CA LYS A 263 -17.22 -18.92 -4.13
C LYS A 263 -18.53 -18.35 -4.72
N PRO A 264 -19.68 -18.36 -4.02
CA PRO A 264 -20.92 -17.72 -4.51
C PRO A 264 -20.79 -16.20 -4.74
N PHE A 265 -19.87 -15.55 -4.04
CA PHE A 265 -19.59 -14.11 -4.14
C PHE A 265 -18.55 -13.78 -5.21
N ASN A 266 -17.99 -14.78 -5.90
CA ASN A 266 -17.05 -14.54 -6.99
C ASN A 266 -17.76 -13.84 -8.16
N LEU A 267 -17.17 -12.78 -8.70
CA LEU A 267 -17.76 -11.99 -9.78
C LEU A 267 -18.16 -12.83 -11.00
N GLU A 268 -17.34 -13.83 -11.37
CA GLU A 268 -17.66 -14.71 -12.50
C GLU A 268 -18.91 -15.55 -12.23
N GLU A 269 -19.05 -16.10 -11.02
CA GLU A 269 -20.20 -16.90 -10.61
C GLU A 269 -21.47 -16.04 -10.49
N ILE A 270 -21.36 -14.84 -9.93
CA ILE A 270 -22.45 -13.86 -9.87
C ILE A 270 -22.96 -13.56 -11.29
N CYS A 271 -22.06 -13.27 -12.23
CA CYS A 271 -22.39 -12.98 -13.62
C CYS A 271 -23.03 -14.17 -14.35
N LYS A 272 -22.52 -15.39 -14.16
CA LYS A 272 -23.11 -16.62 -14.74
C LYS A 272 -24.54 -16.85 -14.23
N ASN A 273 -24.75 -16.69 -12.92
CA ASN A 273 -26.07 -16.90 -12.30
C ASN A 273 -27.09 -15.83 -12.70
N ARG A 274 -26.65 -14.59 -12.94
CA ARG A 274 -27.52 -13.53 -13.49
C ARG A 274 -28.01 -13.85 -14.90
N LYS A 275 -27.12 -14.33 -15.78
CA LYS A 275 -27.49 -14.71 -17.16
C LYS A 275 -28.49 -15.86 -17.20
N ARG A 276 -28.37 -16.84 -16.30
CA ARG A 276 -29.32 -17.97 -16.20
C ARG A 276 -30.72 -17.55 -15.79
N LYS A 277 -30.86 -16.55 -14.91
CA LYS A 277 -32.18 -16.02 -14.50
C LYS A 277 -32.86 -15.17 -15.57
N GLY A 278 -32.12 -14.64 -16.55
CA GLY A 278 -32.66 -13.83 -17.65
C GLY A 278 -33.24 -14.61 -18.83
N ASN A 279 -33.08 -15.94 -18.88
CA ASN A 279 -33.54 -16.79 -19.99
C ASN A 279 -34.87 -17.52 -19.69
N TYR A 280 -35.62 -17.08 -18.67
CA TYR A 280 -36.94 -17.63 -18.28
C TYR A 280 -38.04 -16.56 -18.29
N LEU A 281 -37.94 -15.57 -19.18
CA LEU A 281 -39.00 -14.60 -19.48
C LEU A 281 -39.26 -14.59 -20.97
#